data_AF-A0AAD3TUL1-F1
#
_entry.id   AF-A0AAD3TUL1-F1
#
_cell.length_a   1.000
_cell.length_b   1.000
_cell.length_c   1.000
_cell.angle_alpha   90.00
_cell.angle_beta   90.00
_cell.angle_gamma   90.00
#
_symmetry.space_group_name_H-M   'P 1'
#
loop_
_entity.id
_entity.type
_entity.pdbx_description
1 polymer ?
#
loop_
_entity_poly.entity_id
_entity_poly.type
_entity_poly.pdbx_seq_one_letter_code
_entity_poly.pdbx_strand_id
1 'polypeptide(L)'
;MAVDISRPLALSRHARLSLFTALVASWVLVIVLLFSTLQNPEGVSGVASYVVSAVRPGLDAATKAKLARLDELEAEASAYAVSHGRCDAQLSALLEDLDARWGSTALDMSIGFEGSGLRVRRVVQKLLAGERVGITVLGGSITLGHSMAEGGRPWPLLLAEQLQGAFPAADVHLENNAIGATGSDYFNACYLHHTAEGTDLFLLEFAVNDAIIEMAAEHKLDTIWHAEHLVRAIGHTHPDAALVFLTAWQKPQHYITGADAHATVSEYYDIPRVSSRTFLYRYMLQNRDDIADHYVAADNFSHQNQKGHQYLADIMFHYILHQACRVQGAGGFVEQLTRETVTEPVPGFGGSELPSAYDPWALPPLRVRQRIDDDKVLPDAKPFCSSVRVRIQDGSTHGAPQLQPSANTGYEQFEWNDKWFWKSEHAGSQITFPNITVVDGTISLYFLRSWGHDMGDLLCWIDSDEESAALLTGLWGFVSVGARQLVAQDIKPGTHSLTCRSQEAKGQNGEKGGSRTQIIAIMAT
;
A
#
# COMPACT_ATOMS: atom_id res chain seq x y z
N MET A 1 30.71 48.70 50.94
CA MET A 1 30.29 50.07 51.33
C MET A 1 29.10 50.43 50.46
N ALA A 2 27.95 50.71 51.07
CA ALA A 2 26.76 51.17 50.36
C ALA A 2 26.95 52.63 49.89
N VAL A 3 26.48 52.96 48.69
CA VAL A 3 26.16 54.35 48.31
C VAL A 3 24.81 54.36 47.58
N ASP A 4 24.06 55.37 48.00
CA ASP A 4 22.64 55.67 47.94
C ASP A 4 22.04 55.93 46.54
N ILE A 5 20.75 55.60 46.40
CA ILE A 5 19.87 55.93 45.28
C ILE A 5 19.02 57.13 45.70
N SER A 6 19.19 58.32 45.10
CA SER A 6 18.08 59.27 44.94
C SER A 6 18.46 60.52 44.14
N ARG A 7 17.95 60.65 42.91
CA ARG A 7 17.43 61.92 42.37
C ARG A 7 16.36 61.64 41.32
N PRO A 8 15.07 61.96 41.57
CA PRO A 8 14.07 61.98 40.51
C PRO A 8 14.22 63.30 39.72
N LEU A 9 14.36 63.19 38.39
CA LEU A 9 14.18 64.33 37.49
C LEU A 9 12.72 64.79 37.57
N ALA A 10 12.52 65.99 38.11
CA ALA A 10 11.20 66.63 38.22
C ALA A 10 10.72 67.10 36.84
N LEU A 11 10.10 66.21 36.06
CA LEU A 11 9.29 66.61 34.92
C LEU A 11 8.06 67.39 35.42
N SER A 12 7.89 68.62 34.91
CA SER A 12 6.79 69.52 35.28
C SER A 12 5.42 68.87 35.04
N ARG A 13 4.40 69.27 35.82
CA ARG A 13 3.02 68.75 35.67
C ARG A 13 2.49 68.87 34.24
N HIS A 14 2.93 69.86 33.47
CA HIS A 14 2.56 70.02 32.06
C HIS A 14 3.22 68.98 31.14
N ALA A 15 4.49 68.61 31.39
CA ALA A 15 5.17 67.57 30.64
C ALA A 15 4.53 66.18 30.88
N ARG A 16 4.14 65.88 32.13
CA ARG A 16 3.44 64.63 32.46
C ARG A 16 2.05 64.56 31.83
N LEU A 17 1.31 65.68 31.79
CA LEU A 17 0.00 65.74 31.14
C LEU A 17 0.12 65.55 29.62
N SER A 18 1.13 66.18 28.99
CA SER A 18 1.39 66.06 27.54
C SER A 18 1.80 64.64 27.11
N LEU A 19 2.61 63.95 27.93
CA LEU A 19 3.01 62.57 27.68
C LEU A 19 1.83 61.60 27.86
N PHE A 20 0.98 61.86 28.86
CA PHE A 20 -0.21 61.06 29.10
C PHE A 20 -1.25 61.26 27.99
N THR A 21 -1.45 62.49 27.50
CA THR A 21 -2.32 62.74 26.34
C THR A 21 -1.77 62.12 25.05
N ALA A 22 -0.46 62.10 24.85
CA ALA A 22 0.16 61.45 23.69
C ALA A 22 0.03 59.92 23.76
N LEU A 23 0.21 59.33 24.95
CA LEU A 23 -0.01 57.90 25.18
C LEU A 23 -1.48 57.51 24.97
N VAL A 24 -2.41 58.27 25.54
CA VAL A 24 -3.86 58.03 25.35
C VAL A 24 -4.24 58.16 23.87
N ALA A 25 -3.73 59.17 23.15
CA ALA A 25 -3.96 59.31 21.72
C ALA A 25 -3.38 58.13 20.91
N SER A 26 -2.21 57.61 21.29
CA SER A 26 -1.62 56.43 20.64
C SER A 26 -2.43 55.16 20.88
N TRP A 27 -2.97 54.98 22.09
CA TRP A 27 -3.81 53.84 22.44
C TRP A 27 -5.18 53.91 21.77
N VAL A 28 -5.75 55.10 21.64
CA VAL A 28 -6.99 55.30 20.87
C VAL A 28 -6.76 54.96 19.40
N LEU A 29 -5.63 55.36 18.81
CA LEU A 29 -5.29 55.02 17.43
C LEU A 29 -5.12 53.51 17.23
N VAL A 30 -4.46 52.82 18.17
CA VAL A 30 -4.31 51.36 18.15
C VAL A 30 -5.65 50.64 18.29
N ILE A 31 -6.55 51.11 19.18
CA ILE A 31 -7.88 50.54 19.36
C ILE A 31 -8.75 50.77 18.11
N VAL A 32 -8.68 51.95 17.50
CA VAL A 32 -9.40 52.25 16.25
C VAL A 32 -8.88 51.39 15.09
N LEU A 33 -7.57 51.17 15.02
CA LEU A 33 -6.97 50.25 14.04
C LEU A 33 -7.42 48.80 14.28
N LEU A 34 -7.43 48.33 15.53
CA LEU A 34 -7.91 46.99 15.89
C LEU A 34 -9.41 46.79 15.56
N PHE A 35 -10.25 47.80 15.84
CA PHE A 35 -11.67 47.76 15.45
C PHE A 35 -11.86 47.79 13.93
N SER A 36 -11.02 48.55 13.20
CA SER A 36 -11.02 48.54 11.74
C SER A 36 -10.57 47.20 11.15
N THR A 37 -9.63 46.49 11.80
CA THR A 37 -9.17 45.15 11.37
C THR A 37 -10.24 44.06 11.56
N LEU A 38 -11.13 44.22 12.55
CA LEU A 38 -12.27 43.32 12.75
C LEU A 38 -13.38 43.51 11.69
N GLN A 39 -13.40 44.67 11.02
CA GLN A 39 -14.44 45.01 10.03
C GLN A 39 -14.00 44.84 8.58
N ASN A 40 -12.70 44.80 8.27
CA ASN A 40 -12.17 44.63 6.91
C ASN A 40 -10.87 43.81 6.88
N PRO A 41 -10.94 42.47 6.76
CA PRO A 41 -9.77 41.58 6.82
C PRO A 41 -8.83 41.68 5.61
N GLU A 42 -9.28 42.19 4.46
CA GLU A 42 -8.45 42.28 3.25
C GLU A 42 -7.49 43.50 3.23
N GLY A 43 -7.71 44.50 4.10
CA GLY A 43 -6.83 45.68 4.22
C GLY A 43 -5.62 45.49 5.14
N VAL A 44 -5.48 44.31 5.75
CA VAL A 44 -4.61 44.09 6.93
C VAL A 44 -3.13 43.88 6.56
N SER A 45 -2.81 43.37 5.37
CA SER A 45 -1.40 43.07 5.01
C SER A 45 -0.53 44.34 4.86
N GLY A 46 -1.12 45.45 4.39
CA GLY A 46 -0.40 46.71 4.19
C GLY A 46 -0.15 47.50 5.48
N VAL A 47 -1.09 47.49 6.42
CA VAL A 47 -0.96 48.22 7.70
C VAL A 47 -0.10 47.44 8.69
N ALA A 48 -0.26 46.11 8.74
CA ALA A 48 0.58 45.26 9.59
C ALA A 48 2.06 45.31 9.16
N SER A 49 2.35 45.23 7.86
CA SER A 49 3.73 45.35 7.35
C SER A 49 4.35 46.73 7.64
N TYR A 50 3.57 47.81 7.52
CA TYR A 50 4.04 49.16 7.83
C TYR A 50 4.35 49.35 9.32
N VAL A 51 3.45 48.91 10.22
CA VAL A 51 3.66 48.99 11.68
C VAL A 51 4.84 48.12 12.13
N VAL A 52 4.96 46.91 11.57
CA VAL A 52 6.08 46.01 11.86
C VAL A 52 7.41 46.62 11.40
N SER A 53 7.47 47.24 10.22
CA SER A 53 8.68 47.90 9.71
C SER A 53 9.10 49.13 10.52
N ALA A 54 8.14 49.90 11.05
CA ALA A 54 8.39 51.13 11.81
C ALA A 54 8.78 50.86 13.27
N VAL A 55 8.28 49.78 13.88
CA VAL A 55 8.48 49.48 15.30
C VAL A 55 9.66 48.53 15.54
N ARG A 56 9.95 47.59 14.63
CA ARG A 56 11.04 46.61 14.76
C ARG A 56 12.41 47.20 15.14
N PRO A 57 12.84 48.38 14.65
CA PRO A 57 14.13 48.96 15.02
C PRO A 57 14.25 49.29 16.52
N GLY A 58 13.16 49.75 17.16
CA GLY A 58 13.13 50.22 18.56
C GLY A 58 12.88 49.14 19.61
N LEU A 59 12.66 47.88 19.21
CA LEU A 59 12.40 46.78 20.14
C LEU A 59 13.69 46.34 20.87
N ASP A 60 13.53 45.94 22.14
CA ASP A 60 14.60 45.31 22.91
C ASP A 60 15.00 43.94 22.32
N ALA A 61 16.17 43.45 22.72
CA ALA A 61 16.75 42.22 22.18
C ALA A 61 15.89 40.97 22.46
N ALA A 62 15.18 40.92 23.59
CA ALA A 62 14.36 39.77 23.96
C ALA A 62 13.08 39.70 23.12
N THR A 63 12.47 40.86 22.84
CA THR A 63 11.30 40.96 21.97
C THR A 63 11.65 40.68 20.51
N LYS A 64 12.82 41.15 20.05
CA LYS A 64 13.35 40.80 18.72
C LYS A 64 13.57 39.29 18.56
N ALA A 65 14.12 38.61 19.57
CA ALA A 65 14.30 37.16 19.54
C ALA A 65 12.97 36.40 19.48
N LYS A 66 11.95 36.85 20.23
CA LYS A 66 10.61 36.25 20.18
C LYS A 66 9.92 36.44 18.82
N LEU A 67 10.06 37.62 18.21
CA LEU A 67 9.53 37.88 16.87
C LEU A 67 10.26 37.06 15.80
N ALA A 68 11.58 36.93 15.88
CA ALA A 68 12.33 36.04 14.99
C ALA A 68 11.89 34.58 15.13
N ARG A 69 11.61 34.11 16.37
CA ARG A 69 11.06 32.77 16.58
C ARG A 69 9.64 32.62 16.04
N LEU A 70 8.81 33.66 16.08
CA LEU A 70 7.49 33.66 15.46
C LEU A 70 7.59 33.63 13.93
N ASP A 71 8.48 34.42 13.33
CA ASP A 71 8.75 34.41 11.89
C ASP A 71 9.28 33.01 11.46
N GLU A 72 10.14 32.37 12.25
CA GLU A 72 10.59 30.98 12.04
C GLU A 72 9.42 29.99 12.16
N LEU A 73 8.55 30.12 13.17
CA LEU A 73 7.38 29.26 13.33
C LEU A 73 6.35 29.44 12.20
N GLU A 74 6.17 30.66 11.69
CA GLU A 74 5.32 30.92 10.51
C GLU A 74 5.95 30.35 9.24
N ALA A 75 7.27 30.42 9.10
CA ALA A 75 7.98 29.80 7.99
C ALA A 75 7.96 28.26 8.08
N GLU A 76 8.13 27.70 9.28
CA GLU A 76 7.99 26.27 9.58
C GLU A 76 6.54 25.80 9.30
N ALA A 77 5.53 26.55 9.75
CA ALA A 77 4.11 26.26 9.50
C ALA A 77 3.72 26.41 8.02
N SER A 78 4.30 27.38 7.32
CA SER A 78 4.09 27.56 5.88
C SER A 78 4.81 26.48 5.07
N ALA A 79 6.03 26.10 5.46
CA ALA A 79 6.75 24.99 4.84
C ALA A 79 6.05 23.64 5.10
N TYR A 80 5.49 23.46 6.29
CA TYR A 80 4.62 22.34 6.65
C TYR A 80 3.33 22.33 5.81
N ALA A 81 2.65 23.48 5.66
CA ALA A 81 1.47 23.61 4.81
C ALA A 81 1.76 23.42 3.31
N VAL A 82 2.99 23.73 2.86
CA VAL A 82 3.44 23.50 1.47
C VAL A 82 3.80 22.03 1.25
N SER A 83 4.38 21.33 2.23
CA SER A 83 4.70 19.90 2.12
C SER A 83 3.48 18.98 2.30
N HIS A 84 2.50 19.40 3.10
CA HIS A 84 1.29 18.62 3.42
C HIS A 84 0.04 19.08 2.65
N GLY A 85 0.11 20.18 1.88
CA GLY A 85 -1.03 20.77 1.18
C GLY A 85 -1.96 21.55 2.13
N ARG A 86 -2.71 22.52 1.60
CA ARG A 86 -3.78 23.16 2.38
C ARG A 86 -4.93 22.17 2.54
N CYS A 87 -5.04 21.55 3.72
CA CYS A 87 -6.20 20.77 4.12
C CYS A 87 -7.35 21.70 4.53
N ASP A 88 -8.59 21.29 4.29
CA ASP A 88 -9.73 21.85 5.01
C ASP A 88 -9.70 21.46 6.50
N ALA A 89 -10.51 22.15 7.31
CA ALA A 89 -10.54 21.95 8.75
C ALA A 89 -10.98 20.54 9.18
N GLN A 90 -11.79 19.85 8.38
CA GLN A 90 -12.26 18.49 8.69
C GLN A 90 -11.11 17.48 8.51
N LEU A 91 -10.41 17.54 7.38
CA LEU A 91 -9.28 16.64 7.11
C LEU A 91 -8.10 16.94 8.05
N SER A 92 -7.85 18.22 8.37
CA SER A 92 -6.87 18.60 9.39
C SER A 92 -7.17 17.97 10.75
N ALA A 93 -8.43 18.02 11.22
CA ALA A 93 -8.80 17.43 12.51
C ALA A 93 -8.60 15.90 12.54
N LEU A 94 -8.84 15.22 11.41
CA LEU A 94 -8.59 13.78 11.28
C LEU A 94 -7.09 13.45 11.34
N LEU A 95 -6.25 14.25 10.68
CA LEU A 95 -4.80 14.12 10.76
C LEU A 95 -4.30 14.37 12.20
N GLU A 96 -4.82 15.40 12.88
CA GLU A 96 -4.48 15.70 14.27
C GLU A 96 -4.86 14.55 15.23
N ASP A 97 -5.98 13.86 15.01
CA ASP A 97 -6.36 12.68 15.79
C ASP A 97 -5.41 11.49 15.57
N LEU A 98 -4.97 11.26 14.32
CA LEU A 98 -3.96 10.25 14.01
C LEU A 98 -2.62 10.60 14.66
N ASP A 99 -2.20 11.86 14.58
CA ASP A 99 -0.97 12.36 15.20
C ASP A 99 -1.00 12.21 16.72
N ALA A 100 -2.13 12.50 17.36
CA ALA A 100 -2.31 12.31 18.80
C ALA A 100 -2.23 10.82 19.18
N ARG A 101 -2.68 9.91 18.31
CA ARG A 101 -2.73 8.47 18.56
C ARG A 101 -1.38 7.78 18.36
N TRP A 102 -0.65 8.13 17.30
CA TRP A 102 0.57 7.42 16.88
C TRP A 102 1.83 8.27 16.90
N GLY A 103 1.69 9.59 16.90
CA GLY A 103 2.77 10.56 16.70
C GLY A 103 3.00 10.85 15.22
N SER A 104 3.05 12.13 14.85
CA SER A 104 3.23 12.57 13.46
C SER A 104 4.49 12.00 12.82
N THR A 105 5.64 12.08 13.50
CA THR A 105 6.90 11.51 13.00
C THR A 105 6.80 10.00 12.75
N ALA A 106 6.05 9.27 13.58
CA ALA A 106 5.87 7.83 13.40
C ALA A 106 5.03 7.51 12.16
N LEU A 107 4.01 8.31 11.90
CA LEU A 107 3.16 8.20 10.72
C LEU A 107 3.91 8.63 9.45
N ASP A 108 4.71 9.69 9.49
CA ASP A 108 5.57 10.10 8.37
C ASP A 108 6.57 9.00 8.01
N MET A 109 7.19 8.39 9.03
CA MET A 109 8.09 7.26 8.84
C MET A 109 7.41 6.04 8.23
N SER A 110 6.08 5.90 8.34
CA SER A 110 5.34 4.79 7.74
C SER A 110 5.30 4.87 6.21
N ILE A 111 5.60 6.03 5.61
CA ILE A 111 5.69 6.19 4.16
C ILE A 111 7.03 5.61 3.69
N GLY A 112 6.98 4.39 3.14
CA GLY A 112 8.15 3.66 2.69
C GLY A 112 8.65 4.10 1.32
N PHE A 113 7.74 4.52 0.44
CA PHE A 113 8.01 5.24 -0.80
C PHE A 113 6.74 6.02 -1.14
N GLU A 114 6.84 7.34 -1.26
CA GLU A 114 5.64 8.16 -1.41
C GLU A 114 5.06 8.12 -2.84
N GLY A 115 5.96 8.01 -3.82
CA GLY A 115 5.64 8.17 -5.24
C GLY A 115 5.08 9.56 -5.58
N SER A 116 4.66 9.74 -6.82
CA SER A 116 3.98 10.95 -7.27
C SER A 116 2.59 11.09 -6.64
N GLY A 117 1.96 9.96 -6.31
CA GLY A 117 0.59 9.87 -5.79
C GLY A 117 -0.48 10.28 -6.82
N LEU A 118 -0.15 10.46 -8.10
CA LEU A 118 -1.08 11.01 -9.08
C LEU A 118 -2.35 10.18 -9.29
N ARG A 119 -2.21 8.85 -9.42
CA ARG A 119 -3.35 7.94 -9.53
C ARG A 119 -4.19 7.92 -8.25
N VAL A 120 -3.55 7.95 -7.08
CA VAL A 120 -4.25 8.04 -5.79
C VAL A 120 -5.03 9.35 -5.67
N ARG A 121 -4.48 10.47 -6.15
CA ARG A 121 -5.19 11.76 -6.17
C ARG A 121 -6.43 11.72 -7.05
N ARG A 122 -6.46 10.96 -8.16
CA ARG A 122 -7.69 10.73 -8.94
C ARG A 122 -8.76 10.01 -8.12
N VAL A 123 -8.37 8.97 -7.37
CA VAL A 123 -9.29 8.27 -6.46
C VAL A 123 -9.83 9.24 -5.41
N VAL A 124 -8.96 10.07 -4.83
CA VAL A 124 -9.35 11.07 -3.83
C VAL A 124 -10.25 12.17 -4.41
N GLN A 125 -10.07 12.55 -5.67
CA GLN A 125 -10.98 13.47 -6.34
C GLN A 125 -12.40 12.90 -6.43
N LYS A 126 -12.54 11.60 -6.74
CA LYS A 126 -13.85 10.93 -6.71
C LYS A 126 -14.46 10.96 -5.30
N LEU A 127 -13.65 10.67 -4.27
CA LEU A 127 -14.09 10.76 -2.86
C LEU A 127 -14.58 12.17 -2.50
N LEU A 128 -13.82 13.21 -2.87
CA LEU A 128 -14.18 14.61 -2.62
C LEU A 128 -15.41 15.06 -3.42
N ALA A 129 -15.63 14.50 -4.60
CA ALA A 129 -16.79 14.77 -5.45
C ALA A 129 -18.07 14.03 -5.01
N GLY A 130 -17.98 13.13 -4.02
CA GLY A 130 -19.09 12.29 -3.59
C GLY A 130 -19.44 11.18 -4.58
N GLU A 131 -18.49 10.79 -5.42
CA GLU A 131 -18.67 9.70 -6.38
C GLU A 131 -18.47 8.33 -5.70
N ARG A 132 -18.89 7.26 -6.39
CA ARG A 132 -18.57 5.89 -5.98
C ARG A 132 -17.09 5.60 -6.19
N VAL A 133 -16.45 5.03 -5.18
CA VAL A 133 -15.05 4.57 -5.23
C VAL A 133 -14.98 3.09 -4.91
N GLY A 134 -14.56 2.29 -5.89
CA GLY A 134 -14.32 0.86 -5.71
C GLY A 134 -12.88 0.58 -5.27
N ILE A 135 -12.70 -0.21 -4.21
CA ILE A 135 -11.39 -0.58 -3.67
C ILE A 135 -11.27 -2.09 -3.62
N THR A 136 -10.31 -2.67 -4.34
CA THR A 136 -9.96 -4.09 -4.24
C THR A 136 -8.73 -4.24 -3.35
N VAL A 137 -8.83 -5.09 -2.33
CA VAL A 137 -7.67 -5.45 -1.50
C VAL A 137 -7.24 -6.87 -1.79
N LEU A 138 -5.98 -7.03 -2.21
CA LEU A 138 -5.35 -8.33 -2.45
C LEU A 138 -4.26 -8.54 -1.40
N GLY A 139 -4.31 -9.67 -0.71
CA GLY A 139 -3.31 -9.94 0.31
C GLY A 139 -3.39 -11.33 0.94
N GLY A 140 -2.57 -11.50 1.97
CA GLY A 140 -2.41 -12.74 2.70
C GLY A 140 -3.34 -12.92 3.92
N SER A 141 -2.87 -13.72 4.88
CA SER A 141 -3.63 -14.05 6.09
C SER A 141 -3.80 -12.87 7.04
N ILE A 142 -2.83 -11.94 7.08
CA ILE A 142 -2.95 -10.69 7.81
C ILE A 142 -4.12 -9.90 7.24
N THR A 143 -4.12 -9.62 5.95
CA THR A 143 -5.21 -8.88 5.29
C THR A 143 -6.57 -9.57 5.43
N LEU A 144 -6.63 -10.90 5.43
CA LEU A 144 -7.86 -11.66 5.71
C LEU A 144 -8.42 -11.44 7.13
N GLY A 145 -7.57 -11.07 8.11
CA GLY A 145 -7.93 -10.99 9.53
C GLY A 145 -7.72 -12.28 10.30
N HIS A 146 -6.74 -13.10 9.90
CA HIS A 146 -6.41 -14.35 10.61
C HIS A 146 -5.95 -14.07 12.04
N SER A 147 -6.25 -15.00 12.96
CA SER A 147 -5.96 -14.89 14.41
C SER A 147 -6.68 -13.75 15.16
N MET A 148 -7.59 -13.01 14.51
CA MET A 148 -8.42 -12.03 15.20
C MET A 148 -9.47 -12.72 16.07
N ALA A 149 -9.83 -12.07 17.18
CA ALA A 149 -10.96 -12.50 18.00
C ALA A 149 -12.27 -12.36 17.21
N GLU A 150 -13.29 -13.12 17.61
CA GLU A 150 -14.64 -12.99 17.06
C GLU A 150 -15.13 -11.54 17.16
N GLY A 151 -15.68 -11.01 16.05
CA GLY A 151 -16.08 -9.61 15.94
C GLY A 151 -14.92 -8.61 15.74
N GLY A 152 -13.68 -9.09 15.60
CA GLY A 152 -12.54 -8.26 15.23
C GLY A 152 -12.70 -7.61 13.85
N ARG A 153 -12.12 -6.42 13.69
CA ARG A 153 -12.18 -5.66 12.43
C ARG A 153 -10.82 -5.68 11.73
N PRO A 154 -10.68 -6.40 10.60
CA PRO A 154 -9.43 -6.41 9.86
C PRO A 154 -9.16 -5.02 9.26
N TRP A 155 -7.90 -4.74 8.94
CA TRP A 155 -7.46 -3.41 8.49
C TRP A 155 -8.21 -2.91 7.25
N PRO A 156 -8.62 -3.75 6.26
CA PRO A 156 -9.39 -3.25 5.13
C PRO A 156 -10.77 -2.72 5.53
N LEU A 157 -11.44 -3.39 6.48
CA LEU A 157 -12.73 -2.94 7.00
C LEU A 157 -12.59 -1.62 7.76
N LEU A 158 -11.58 -1.52 8.64
CA LEU A 158 -11.28 -0.28 9.36
C LEU A 158 -11.00 0.89 8.39
N LEU A 159 -10.21 0.64 7.34
CA LEU A 159 -9.94 1.65 6.32
C LEU A 159 -11.21 2.08 5.58
N ALA A 160 -12.07 1.14 5.21
CA ALA A 160 -13.34 1.46 4.56
C ALA A 160 -14.23 2.35 5.45
N GLU A 161 -14.35 2.00 6.74
CA GLU A 161 -15.08 2.80 7.73
C GLU A 161 -14.49 4.21 7.89
N GLN A 162 -13.16 4.33 7.91
CA GLN A 162 -12.45 5.61 8.00
C GLN A 162 -12.66 6.49 6.78
N LEU A 163 -12.53 5.91 5.58
CA LEU A 163 -12.77 6.62 4.32
C LEU A 163 -14.23 7.07 4.20
N GLN A 164 -15.18 6.19 4.52
CA GLN A 164 -16.60 6.54 4.50
C GLN A 164 -16.94 7.66 5.50
N GLY A 165 -16.30 7.66 6.68
CA GLY A 165 -16.44 8.71 7.68
C GLY A 165 -15.81 10.04 7.25
N ALA A 166 -14.65 10.01 6.57
CA ALA A 166 -13.97 11.19 6.09
C ALA A 166 -14.64 11.83 4.87
N PHE A 167 -15.24 11.01 4.01
CA PHE A 167 -15.90 11.43 2.77
C PHE A 167 -17.36 10.98 2.76
N PRO A 168 -18.22 11.54 3.62
CA PRO A 168 -19.59 11.03 3.85
C PRO A 168 -20.53 11.17 2.64
N ALA A 169 -20.17 11.98 1.64
CA ALA A 169 -20.93 12.11 0.40
C ALA A 169 -20.60 11.03 -0.63
N ALA A 170 -19.44 10.36 -0.50
CA ALA A 170 -19.00 9.31 -1.42
C ALA A 170 -19.60 7.96 -1.04
N ASP A 171 -19.70 7.08 -2.03
CA ASP A 171 -20.05 5.66 -1.86
C ASP A 171 -18.76 4.84 -1.88
N VAL A 172 -18.24 4.50 -0.70
CA VAL A 172 -16.98 3.75 -0.55
C VAL A 172 -17.28 2.26 -0.52
N HIS A 173 -16.91 1.55 -1.59
CA HIS A 173 -17.07 0.10 -1.69
C HIS A 173 -15.72 -0.60 -1.69
N LEU A 174 -15.36 -1.19 -0.55
CA LEU A 174 -14.11 -1.95 -0.40
C LEU A 174 -14.39 -3.44 -0.33
N GLU A 175 -13.69 -4.22 -1.15
CA GLU A 175 -13.72 -5.68 -1.11
C GLU A 175 -12.38 -6.24 -0.61
N ASN A 176 -12.45 -6.98 0.49
CA ASN A 176 -11.31 -7.73 1.01
C ASN A 176 -11.21 -9.10 0.32
N ASN A 177 -10.46 -9.14 -0.78
CA ASN A 177 -10.25 -10.34 -1.61
C ASN A 177 -8.96 -11.09 -1.22
N ALA A 178 -8.53 -10.97 0.04
CA ALA A 178 -7.38 -11.70 0.56
C ALA A 178 -7.60 -13.22 0.65
N ILE A 179 -6.52 -13.95 0.47
CA ILE A 179 -6.44 -15.40 0.62
C ILE A 179 -5.29 -15.72 1.56
N GLY A 180 -5.61 -16.35 2.70
CA GLY A 180 -4.58 -16.69 3.68
C GLY A 180 -3.44 -17.52 3.08
N ALA A 181 -2.20 -17.23 3.47
CA ALA A 181 -0.98 -17.91 2.99
C ALA A 181 -0.80 -17.87 1.45
N THR A 182 -1.11 -16.74 0.81
CA THR A 182 -0.99 -16.53 -0.65
C THR A 182 -0.28 -15.21 -0.92
N GLY A 183 0.64 -15.20 -1.88
CA GLY A 183 1.45 -14.04 -2.22
C GLY A 183 1.30 -13.62 -3.69
N SER A 184 2.22 -12.77 -4.13
CA SER A 184 2.24 -12.25 -5.50
C SER A 184 2.45 -13.34 -6.54
N ASP A 185 3.05 -14.49 -6.18
CA ASP A 185 3.26 -15.66 -7.06
C ASP A 185 1.97 -16.28 -7.60
N TYR A 186 0.88 -16.16 -6.84
CA TYR A 186 -0.49 -16.50 -7.25
C TYR A 186 -1.19 -15.32 -7.92
N PHE A 187 -1.21 -14.16 -7.25
CA PHE A 187 -2.01 -13.03 -7.72
C PHE A 187 -1.53 -12.49 -9.06
N ASN A 188 -0.24 -12.57 -9.40
CA ASN A 188 0.26 -12.12 -10.71
C ASN A 188 -0.46 -12.75 -11.90
N ALA A 189 -1.00 -13.96 -11.74
CA ALA A 189 -1.78 -14.62 -12.78
C ALA A 189 -3.28 -14.62 -12.50
N CYS A 190 -3.68 -14.70 -11.22
CA CYS A 190 -5.06 -14.99 -10.84
C CYS A 190 -5.85 -13.78 -10.31
N TYR A 191 -5.27 -12.57 -10.24
CA TYR A 191 -5.92 -11.39 -9.63
C TYR A 191 -7.29 -11.04 -10.22
N LEU A 192 -7.54 -11.33 -11.51
CA LEU A 192 -8.84 -11.06 -12.14
C LEU A 192 -10.00 -11.80 -11.46
N HIS A 193 -9.74 -12.99 -10.90
CA HIS A 193 -10.75 -13.75 -10.12
C HIS A 193 -11.06 -13.12 -8.76
N HIS A 194 -10.31 -12.09 -8.38
CA HIS A 194 -10.31 -11.43 -7.07
C HIS A 194 -10.45 -9.90 -7.19
N THR A 195 -10.84 -9.41 -8.37
CA THR A 195 -10.99 -7.99 -8.66
C THR A 195 -12.47 -7.61 -8.64
N ALA A 196 -12.81 -6.62 -7.81
CA ALA A 196 -14.16 -6.06 -7.77
C ALA A 196 -14.47 -5.29 -9.06
N GLU A 197 -15.72 -5.35 -9.52
CA GLU A 197 -16.15 -4.53 -10.65
C GLU A 197 -16.06 -3.04 -10.30
N GLY A 198 -15.54 -2.22 -11.21
CA GLY A 198 -15.37 -0.78 -11.00
C GLY A 198 -14.29 -0.42 -9.98
N THR A 199 -13.25 -1.25 -9.83
CA THR A 199 -12.10 -0.95 -8.96
C THR A 199 -11.35 0.28 -9.45
N ASP A 200 -11.27 1.31 -8.59
CA ASP A 200 -10.47 2.53 -8.77
C ASP A 200 -9.13 2.45 -8.01
N LEU A 201 -9.05 1.64 -6.96
CA LEU A 201 -7.86 1.50 -6.11
C LEU A 201 -7.59 0.03 -5.75
N PHE A 202 -6.38 -0.43 -6.05
CA PHE A 202 -5.84 -1.70 -5.58
C PHE A 202 -4.92 -1.49 -4.39
N LEU A 203 -5.20 -2.18 -3.28
CA LEU A 203 -4.30 -2.24 -2.13
C LEU A 203 -3.67 -3.63 -2.07
N LEU A 204 -2.34 -3.68 -2.11
CA LEU A 204 -1.57 -4.92 -2.26
C LEU A 204 -0.72 -5.21 -1.02
N GLU A 205 -0.96 -6.33 -0.34
CA GLU A 205 -0.25 -6.72 0.89
C GLU A 205 0.26 -8.17 0.80
N PHE A 206 1.51 -8.34 0.36
CA PHE A 206 2.10 -9.67 0.16
C PHE A 206 3.44 -9.88 0.87
N ALA A 207 3.98 -8.86 1.56
CA ALA A 207 5.39 -8.83 1.99
C ALA A 207 5.79 -10.05 2.84
N VAL A 208 4.88 -10.44 3.74
CA VAL A 208 5.06 -11.59 4.62
C VAL A 208 4.98 -12.91 3.84
N ASN A 209 4.04 -13.01 2.91
CA ASN A 209 3.83 -14.23 2.14
C ASN A 209 4.93 -14.47 1.11
N ASP A 210 5.35 -13.42 0.41
CA ASP A 210 6.38 -13.52 -0.62
C ASP A 210 7.72 -13.95 -0.02
N ALA A 211 8.05 -13.51 1.20
CA ALA A 211 9.24 -14.00 1.92
C ALA A 211 9.16 -15.52 2.18
N ILE A 212 7.99 -16.04 2.55
CA ILE A 212 7.78 -17.47 2.78
C ILE A 212 7.88 -18.23 1.45
N ILE A 213 7.33 -17.69 0.38
CA ILE A 213 7.33 -18.29 -0.95
C ILE A 213 8.74 -18.34 -1.54
N GLU A 214 9.56 -17.29 -1.39
CA GLU A 214 10.96 -17.32 -1.81
C GLU A 214 11.76 -18.42 -1.12
N MET A 215 11.54 -18.58 0.20
CA MET A 215 12.11 -19.70 0.95
C MET A 215 11.60 -21.04 0.44
N ALA A 216 10.30 -21.15 0.12
CA ALA A 216 9.70 -22.36 -0.42
C ALA A 216 10.27 -22.77 -1.75
N ALA A 217 10.41 -21.81 -2.65
CA ALA A 217 10.95 -22.05 -3.97
C ALA A 217 12.48 -22.25 -4.00
N GLU A 218 13.15 -22.33 -2.85
CA GLU A 218 14.62 -22.41 -2.77
C GLU A 218 15.31 -21.30 -3.56
N HIS A 219 14.75 -20.07 -3.53
CA HIS A 219 15.21 -18.93 -4.32
C HIS A 219 15.14 -19.11 -5.86
N LYS A 220 14.40 -20.10 -6.36
CA LYS A 220 14.14 -20.28 -7.81
C LYS A 220 13.04 -19.35 -8.33
N LEU A 221 12.22 -18.81 -7.44
CA LEU A 221 11.21 -17.81 -7.77
C LEU A 221 11.74 -16.40 -7.48
N ASP A 222 11.36 -15.48 -8.35
CA ASP A 222 11.76 -14.08 -8.28
C ASP A 222 10.55 -13.23 -7.89
N THR A 223 10.49 -12.77 -6.64
CA THR A 223 9.38 -11.91 -6.17
C THR A 223 9.32 -10.60 -6.94
N ILE A 224 10.44 -10.06 -7.41
CA ILE A 224 10.43 -8.86 -8.26
C ILE A 224 9.66 -9.16 -9.54
N TRP A 225 9.92 -10.31 -10.18
CA TRP A 225 9.19 -10.75 -11.36
C TRP A 225 7.69 -10.90 -11.06
N HIS A 226 7.30 -11.57 -9.97
CA HIS A 226 5.89 -11.74 -9.61
C HIS A 226 5.17 -10.41 -9.38
N ALA A 227 5.75 -9.53 -8.55
CA ALA A 227 5.17 -8.24 -8.24
C ALA A 227 5.09 -7.33 -9.47
N GLU A 228 6.13 -7.32 -10.31
CA GLU A 228 6.13 -6.59 -11.59
C GLU A 228 5.04 -7.12 -12.53
N HIS A 229 4.90 -8.44 -12.68
CA HIS A 229 3.88 -9.03 -13.54
C HIS A 229 2.47 -8.66 -13.09
N LEU A 230 2.21 -8.70 -11.77
CA LEU A 230 0.94 -8.27 -11.21
C LEU A 230 0.65 -6.79 -11.52
N VAL A 231 1.59 -5.91 -11.20
CA VAL A 231 1.47 -4.46 -11.41
C VAL A 231 1.16 -4.14 -12.87
N ARG A 232 1.90 -4.74 -13.80
CA ARG A 232 1.70 -4.50 -15.23
C ARG A 232 0.40 -5.09 -15.75
N ALA A 233 0.03 -6.29 -15.29
CA ALA A 233 -1.24 -6.89 -15.68
C ALA A 233 -2.44 -6.04 -15.21
N ILE A 234 -2.39 -5.51 -13.98
CA ILE A 234 -3.38 -4.53 -13.49
C ILE A 234 -3.32 -3.26 -14.32
N GLY A 235 -2.15 -2.66 -14.55
CA GLY A 235 -2.02 -1.43 -15.33
C GLY A 235 -2.52 -1.55 -16.77
N HIS A 236 -2.53 -2.75 -17.35
CA HIS A 236 -3.06 -3.00 -18.69
C HIS A 236 -4.58 -3.21 -18.71
N THR A 237 -5.14 -3.85 -17.67
CA THR A 237 -6.59 -4.15 -17.59
C THR A 237 -7.39 -3.05 -16.90
N HIS A 238 -6.74 -2.27 -16.03
CA HIS A 238 -7.29 -1.18 -15.24
C HIS A 238 -6.37 0.05 -15.34
N PRO A 239 -6.19 0.63 -16.55
CA PRO A 239 -5.22 1.68 -16.81
C PRO A 239 -5.46 2.98 -16.03
N ASP A 240 -6.65 3.17 -15.46
CA ASP A 240 -6.99 4.34 -14.63
C ASP A 240 -6.90 4.07 -13.12
N ALA A 241 -6.80 2.81 -12.70
CA ALA A 241 -6.76 2.46 -11.28
C ALA A 241 -5.44 2.87 -10.63
N ALA A 242 -5.52 3.24 -9.35
CA ALA A 242 -4.37 3.44 -8.48
C ALA A 242 -3.94 2.12 -7.86
N LEU A 243 -2.64 1.97 -7.60
CA LEU A 243 -2.08 0.85 -6.84
C LEU A 243 -1.35 1.42 -5.63
N VAL A 244 -1.45 0.76 -4.48
CA VAL A 244 -0.64 1.06 -3.29
C VAL A 244 -0.20 -0.25 -2.65
N PHE A 245 1.10 -0.39 -2.38
CA PHE A 245 1.61 -1.49 -1.57
C PHE A 245 1.50 -1.17 -0.07
N LEU A 246 0.98 -2.11 0.70
CA LEU A 246 1.06 -2.11 2.16
C LEU A 246 2.09 -3.16 2.60
N THR A 247 3.06 -2.75 3.40
CA THR A 247 3.99 -3.67 4.06
C THR A 247 3.55 -3.96 5.49
N ALA A 248 3.01 -5.16 5.71
CA ALA A 248 2.95 -5.77 7.03
C ALA A 248 4.29 -6.44 7.39
N TRP A 249 4.51 -6.70 8.67
CA TRP A 249 5.67 -7.44 9.18
C TRP A 249 5.20 -8.45 10.23
N GLN A 250 5.93 -9.54 10.44
CA GLN A 250 5.64 -10.52 11.48
C GLN A 250 6.91 -10.89 12.26
N LYS A 251 6.76 -11.17 13.56
CA LYS A 251 7.91 -11.43 14.45
C LYS A 251 8.79 -12.62 14.04
N PRO A 252 8.25 -13.75 13.55
CA PRO A 252 9.10 -14.88 13.16
C PRO A 252 10.00 -14.60 11.95
N GLN A 253 9.75 -13.52 11.20
CA GLN A 253 10.54 -13.17 10.03
C GLN A 253 11.72 -12.26 10.36
N HIS A 254 12.69 -12.27 9.45
CA HIS A 254 13.76 -11.29 9.44
C HIS A 254 13.22 -9.88 9.14
N TYR A 255 14.09 -8.89 9.28
CA TYR A 255 13.77 -7.54 8.82
C TYR A 255 13.56 -7.52 7.31
N ILE A 256 14.41 -8.23 6.56
CA ILE A 256 14.29 -8.40 5.11
C ILE A 256 13.17 -9.41 4.82
N THR A 257 12.23 -9.04 3.94
CA THR A 257 11.07 -9.83 3.54
C THR A 257 10.75 -9.57 2.06
N GLY A 258 9.60 -10.04 1.56
CA GLY A 258 9.15 -9.70 0.19
C GLY A 258 8.93 -8.19 -0.03
N ALA A 259 8.85 -7.40 1.06
CA ALA A 259 8.74 -5.94 0.99
C ALA A 259 9.91 -5.28 0.26
N ASP A 260 11.09 -5.90 0.23
CA ASP A 260 12.28 -5.33 -0.40
C ASP A 260 12.21 -5.48 -1.94
N ALA A 261 11.65 -6.59 -2.42
CA ALA A 261 11.26 -6.73 -3.82
C ALA A 261 10.13 -5.75 -4.18
N HIS A 262 9.12 -5.60 -3.31
CA HIS A 262 8.04 -4.63 -3.52
C HIS A 262 8.54 -3.19 -3.56
N ALA A 263 9.54 -2.83 -2.75
CA ALA A 263 10.17 -1.51 -2.79
C ALA A 263 10.83 -1.23 -4.15
N THR A 264 11.56 -2.21 -4.70
CA THR A 264 12.16 -2.11 -6.04
C THR A 264 11.10 -1.87 -7.11
N VAL A 265 10.01 -2.63 -7.08
CA VAL A 265 8.89 -2.46 -8.02
C VAL A 265 8.16 -1.14 -7.80
N SER A 266 8.00 -0.71 -6.54
CA SER A 266 7.35 0.56 -6.18
C SER A 266 8.08 1.76 -6.76
N GLU A 267 9.41 1.80 -6.61
CA GLU A 267 10.26 2.88 -7.12
C GLU A 267 10.28 2.90 -8.65
N TYR A 268 10.32 1.73 -9.31
CA TYR A 268 10.37 1.64 -10.77
C TYR A 268 9.06 2.02 -11.46
N TYR A 269 7.91 1.66 -10.87
CA TYR A 269 6.58 1.87 -11.44
C TYR A 269 5.82 3.06 -10.85
N ASP A 270 6.48 3.87 -10.00
CA ASP A 270 5.87 4.99 -9.28
C ASP A 270 4.61 4.60 -8.49
N ILE A 271 4.72 3.53 -7.71
CA ILE A 271 3.62 2.99 -6.89
C ILE A 271 3.88 3.32 -5.43
N PRO A 272 3.01 4.10 -4.76
CA PRO A 272 3.16 4.39 -3.35
C PRO A 272 3.23 3.13 -2.49
N ARG A 273 4.09 3.16 -1.48
CA ARG A 273 4.29 2.08 -0.51
C ARG A 273 4.20 2.61 0.90
N VAL A 274 3.19 2.14 1.63
CA VAL A 274 3.01 2.39 3.06
C VAL A 274 3.47 1.16 3.84
N SER A 275 4.10 1.35 4.99
CA SER A 275 4.85 0.30 5.66
C SER A 275 4.79 0.41 7.17
N SER A 276 4.26 -0.62 7.82
CA SER A 276 4.38 -0.77 9.27
C SER A 276 5.83 -1.05 9.71
N ARG A 277 6.61 -1.71 8.86
CA ARG A 277 7.99 -2.13 9.14
C ARG A 277 8.96 -0.96 9.40
N THR A 278 8.68 0.24 8.88
CA THR A 278 9.64 1.36 8.93
C THR A 278 9.65 2.06 10.29
N PHE A 279 8.52 2.09 11.00
CA PHE A 279 8.42 2.61 12.36
C PHE A 279 8.17 1.52 13.40
N LEU A 280 7.10 0.73 13.26
CA LEU A 280 6.65 -0.19 14.33
C LEU A 280 7.71 -1.23 14.69
N TYR A 281 8.46 -1.74 13.70
CA TYR A 281 9.60 -2.64 13.97
C TYR A 281 10.67 -1.97 14.83
N ARG A 282 11.03 -0.72 14.54
CA ARG A 282 12.04 0.04 15.30
C ARG A 282 11.57 0.32 16.72
N TYR A 283 10.28 0.68 16.88
CA TYR A 283 9.65 0.81 18.18
C TYR A 283 9.77 -0.49 18.99
N MET A 284 9.45 -1.64 18.37
CA MET A 284 9.51 -2.95 19.04
C MET A 284 10.93 -3.43 19.35
N LEU A 285 11.94 -2.99 18.60
CA LEU A 285 13.33 -3.28 18.95
C LEU A 285 13.73 -2.63 20.28
N GLN A 286 13.18 -1.46 20.58
CA GLN A 286 13.41 -0.70 21.81
C GLN A 286 12.46 -1.12 22.94
N ASN A 287 11.24 -1.56 22.60
CA ASN A 287 10.17 -1.91 23.53
C ASN A 287 9.69 -3.34 23.27
N ARG A 288 10.55 -4.33 23.53
CA ARG A 288 10.27 -5.74 23.19
C ARG A 288 9.10 -6.34 23.96
N ASP A 289 8.86 -5.84 25.18
CA ASP A 289 7.76 -6.30 26.03
C ASP A 289 6.39 -5.88 25.44
N ASP A 290 6.37 -4.85 24.59
CA ASP A 290 5.17 -4.31 23.95
C ASP A 290 4.79 -5.04 22.64
N ILE A 291 5.52 -6.10 22.24
CA ILE A 291 5.18 -6.82 21.00
C ILE A 291 3.75 -7.39 21.07
N ALA A 292 3.34 -7.87 22.25
CA ALA A 292 1.99 -8.42 22.47
C ALA A 292 0.88 -7.37 22.31
N ASP A 293 1.19 -6.07 22.36
CA ASP A 293 0.20 -5.01 22.16
C ASP A 293 -0.32 -4.98 20.73
N HIS A 294 0.49 -5.39 19.75
CA HIS A 294 0.13 -5.29 18.32
C HIS A 294 0.03 -6.64 17.63
N TYR A 295 0.50 -7.72 18.27
CA TYR A 295 0.57 -9.05 17.70
C TYR A 295 -0.07 -10.09 18.61
N VAL A 296 -0.58 -11.16 18.00
CA VAL A 296 -1.22 -12.27 18.71
C VAL A 296 -0.16 -13.19 19.31
N ALA A 297 -0.06 -13.24 20.63
CA ALA A 297 0.94 -14.10 21.29
C ALA A 297 0.72 -15.61 21.00
N ALA A 298 -0.54 -16.03 20.84
CA ALA A 298 -0.91 -17.44 20.66
C ALA A 298 -0.39 -18.07 19.36
N ASP A 299 -0.07 -17.26 18.34
CA ASP A 299 0.49 -17.74 17.06
C ASP A 299 1.97 -17.41 16.89
N ASN A 300 2.69 -17.22 18.01
CA ASN A 300 4.08 -16.77 18.04
C ASN A 300 4.26 -15.38 17.39
N PHE A 301 3.27 -14.50 17.55
CA PHE A 301 3.30 -13.12 17.07
C PHE A 301 3.45 -13.05 15.53
N SER A 302 2.86 -14.02 14.84
CA SER A 302 2.83 -14.10 13.37
C SER A 302 1.80 -13.14 12.79
N HIS A 303 0.66 -12.97 13.46
CA HIS A 303 -0.41 -12.09 13.00
C HIS A 303 -0.65 -10.92 13.97
N GLN A 304 -1.11 -9.81 13.39
CA GLN A 304 -1.51 -8.62 14.12
C GLN A 304 -2.79 -8.87 14.91
N ASN A 305 -2.88 -8.31 16.11
CA ASN A 305 -4.14 -8.23 16.84
C ASN A 305 -4.95 -6.99 16.40
N GLN A 306 -6.05 -6.68 17.08
CA GLN A 306 -6.90 -5.52 16.75
C GLN A 306 -6.13 -4.18 16.69
N LYS A 307 -5.17 -3.93 17.61
CA LYS A 307 -4.37 -2.70 17.63
C LYS A 307 -3.36 -2.68 16.48
N GLY A 308 -2.76 -3.82 16.14
CA GLY A 308 -1.92 -3.93 14.95
C GLY A 308 -2.70 -3.70 13.65
N HIS A 309 -3.92 -4.23 13.56
CA HIS A 309 -4.84 -3.96 12.45
C HIS A 309 -5.25 -2.48 12.37
N GLN A 310 -5.53 -1.85 13.51
CA GLN A 310 -5.79 -0.42 13.57
C GLN A 310 -4.61 0.40 13.06
N TYR A 311 -3.38 0.04 13.46
CA TYR A 311 -2.18 0.72 12.97
C TYR A 311 -2.02 0.59 11.45
N LEU A 312 -2.24 -0.60 10.88
CA LEU A 312 -2.18 -0.82 9.42
C LEU A 312 -3.23 0.01 8.67
N ALA A 313 -4.45 0.13 9.20
CA ALA A 313 -5.48 1.00 8.61
C ALA A 313 -5.10 2.48 8.73
N ASP A 314 -4.63 2.90 9.91
CA ASP A 314 -4.31 4.30 10.20
C ASP A 314 -3.15 4.84 9.35
N ILE A 315 -2.09 4.06 9.12
CA ILE A 315 -0.98 4.50 8.26
C ILE A 315 -1.41 4.64 6.78
N MET A 316 -2.32 3.77 6.31
CA MET A 316 -2.87 3.86 4.96
C MET A 316 -3.81 5.05 4.84
N PHE A 317 -4.68 5.23 5.82
CA PHE A 317 -5.60 6.36 5.88
C PHE A 317 -4.87 7.70 5.97
N HIS A 318 -3.82 7.79 6.79
CA HIS A 318 -2.92 8.94 6.87
C HIS A 318 -2.35 9.31 5.50
N TYR A 319 -1.82 8.34 4.76
CA TYR A 319 -1.31 8.56 3.39
C TYR A 319 -2.39 9.12 2.45
N ILE A 320 -3.60 8.56 2.48
CA ILE A 320 -4.72 9.01 1.64
C ILE A 320 -5.16 10.43 2.01
N LEU A 321 -5.22 10.78 3.30
CA LEU A 321 -5.54 12.13 3.77
C LEU A 321 -4.51 13.16 3.27
N HIS A 322 -3.22 12.84 3.29
CA HIS A 322 -2.20 13.72 2.69
C HIS A 322 -2.39 13.92 1.19
N GLN A 323 -2.78 12.87 0.47
CA GLN A 323 -3.13 13.05 -0.95
C GLN A 323 -4.38 13.93 -1.13
N ALA A 324 -5.36 13.87 -0.22
CA ALA A 324 -6.52 14.77 -0.21
C ALA A 324 -6.15 16.22 0.04
N CYS A 325 -5.30 16.49 1.04
CA CYS A 325 -4.82 17.84 1.31
C CYS A 325 -4.03 18.43 0.13
N ARG A 326 -3.26 17.59 -0.58
CA ARG A 326 -2.61 18.01 -1.82
C ARG A 326 -3.61 18.34 -2.92
N VAL A 327 -4.68 17.57 -3.09
CA VAL A 327 -5.75 17.89 -4.04
C VAL A 327 -6.42 19.22 -3.66
N GLN A 328 -6.79 19.42 -2.41
CA GLN A 328 -7.43 20.66 -1.94
C GLN A 328 -6.51 21.89 -2.09
N GLY A 329 -5.22 21.75 -1.83
CA GLY A 329 -4.23 22.81 -1.98
C GLY A 329 -3.83 23.15 -3.42
N ALA A 330 -4.12 22.27 -4.39
CA ALA A 330 -3.58 22.38 -5.75
C ALA A 330 -4.43 23.23 -6.72
N GLY A 331 -5.61 23.72 -6.32
CA GLY A 331 -6.43 24.62 -7.15
C GLY A 331 -6.70 24.07 -8.57
N GLY A 332 -6.32 24.81 -9.62
CA GLY A 332 -6.55 24.43 -11.03
C GLY A 332 -5.80 23.19 -11.55
N PHE A 333 -4.78 22.71 -10.83
CA PHE A 333 -4.10 21.43 -11.14
C PHE A 333 -5.05 20.23 -10.98
N VAL A 334 -6.07 20.35 -10.12
CA VAL A 334 -7.11 19.34 -9.90
C VAL A 334 -7.90 19.05 -11.19
N GLU A 335 -8.21 20.08 -11.99
CA GLU A 335 -8.95 19.94 -13.25
C GLU A 335 -8.12 19.27 -14.37
N GLN A 336 -6.78 19.25 -14.23
CA GLN A 336 -5.89 18.64 -15.22
C GLN A 336 -5.71 17.13 -15.03
N LEU A 337 -5.95 16.60 -13.82
CA LEU A 337 -5.86 15.16 -13.57
C LEU A 337 -7.01 14.36 -14.23
N THR A 338 -8.12 15.04 -14.54
CA THR A 338 -9.39 14.44 -15.02
C THR A 338 -9.70 14.71 -16.49
N ARG A 339 -8.98 15.60 -17.20
CA ARG A 339 -9.22 15.82 -18.64
C ARG A 339 -8.68 14.65 -19.47
N GLU A 340 -9.58 14.03 -20.24
CA GLU A 340 -9.43 12.83 -21.08
C GLU A 340 -8.35 12.88 -22.19
N THR A 341 -7.47 13.88 -22.23
CA THR A 341 -6.33 13.90 -23.16
C THR A 341 -5.16 14.64 -22.54
N VAL A 342 -4.25 13.87 -21.94
CA VAL A 342 -2.97 14.36 -21.40
C VAL A 342 -2.01 14.54 -22.58
N THR A 343 -2.25 15.57 -23.41
CA THR A 343 -1.29 15.95 -24.47
C THR A 343 -0.18 16.85 -23.95
N GLU A 344 -0.36 17.44 -22.76
CA GLU A 344 0.61 18.32 -22.12
C GLU A 344 1.21 17.64 -20.87
N PRO A 345 2.52 17.81 -20.60
CA PRO A 345 3.15 17.26 -19.41
C PRO A 345 2.50 17.78 -18.12
N VAL A 346 2.27 16.88 -17.17
CA VAL A 346 1.68 17.21 -15.86
C VAL A 346 2.58 18.27 -15.17
N PRO A 347 2.05 19.36 -14.58
CA PRO A 347 2.84 20.50 -14.05
C PRO A 347 3.95 20.28 -13.01
N GLY A 348 4.33 19.05 -12.67
CA GLY A 348 5.52 18.70 -11.88
C GLY A 348 6.52 17.80 -12.62
N PHE A 349 6.19 17.37 -13.84
CA PHE A 349 6.95 16.44 -14.67
C PHE A 349 7.56 17.11 -15.91
N GLY A 350 7.53 18.44 -15.95
CA GLY A 350 8.21 19.28 -16.92
C GLY A 350 9.11 20.31 -16.23
N GLY A 351 10.01 20.92 -16.98
CA GLY A 351 10.92 21.96 -16.48
C GLY A 351 11.93 22.38 -17.54
N SER A 352 12.67 23.47 -17.33
CA SER A 352 13.65 23.97 -18.31
C SER A 352 14.75 22.95 -18.62
N GLU A 353 15.07 22.07 -17.66
CA GLU A 353 16.10 21.03 -17.78
C GLU A 353 15.56 19.69 -18.28
N LEU A 354 14.24 19.56 -18.47
CA LEU A 354 13.59 18.37 -19.02
C LEU A 354 13.06 18.71 -20.41
N PRO A 355 13.88 18.55 -21.47
CA PRO A 355 13.53 19.02 -22.81
C PRO A 355 12.38 18.22 -23.45
N SER A 356 12.02 17.07 -22.87
CA SER A 356 10.92 16.21 -23.32
C SER A 356 9.88 16.07 -22.22
N ALA A 357 8.61 15.98 -22.61
CA ALA A 357 7.52 15.67 -21.71
C ALA A 357 7.67 14.26 -21.14
N TYR A 358 7.45 14.10 -19.84
CA TYR A 358 7.31 12.80 -19.20
C TYR A 358 5.83 12.44 -19.06
N ASP A 359 5.46 11.23 -19.48
CA ASP A 359 4.12 10.67 -19.26
C ASP A 359 4.12 9.83 -17.97
N PRO A 360 3.51 10.33 -16.87
CA PRO A 360 3.46 9.62 -15.61
C PRO A 360 2.40 8.50 -15.58
N TRP A 361 1.60 8.33 -16.64
CA TRP A 361 0.50 7.37 -16.66
C TRP A 361 0.87 6.08 -17.38
N ALA A 362 1.77 6.16 -18.36
CA ALA A 362 2.26 5.00 -19.10
C ALA A 362 3.09 4.06 -18.21
N LEU A 363 2.90 2.75 -18.40
CA LEU A 363 3.83 1.78 -17.86
C LEU A 363 5.19 1.92 -18.58
N PRO A 364 6.32 1.86 -17.85
CA PRO A 364 7.64 1.79 -18.47
C PRO A 364 7.68 0.70 -19.56
N PRO A 365 8.26 0.98 -20.74
CA PRO A 365 8.30 0.00 -21.84
C PRO A 365 9.22 -1.19 -21.51
N LEU A 366 10.28 -0.95 -20.75
CA LEU A 366 11.24 -1.96 -20.31
C LEU A 366 10.87 -2.46 -18.92
N ARG A 367 11.34 -3.67 -18.57
CA ARG A 367 11.17 -4.28 -17.25
C ARG A 367 12.29 -3.87 -16.28
N VAL A 368 12.07 -4.08 -14.99
CA VAL A 368 13.04 -3.80 -13.91
C VAL A 368 14.42 -4.40 -14.17
N ARG A 369 14.49 -5.56 -14.83
CA ARG A 369 15.75 -6.27 -15.15
C ARG A 369 16.27 -6.05 -16.57
N GLN A 370 15.59 -5.23 -17.37
CA GLN A 370 16.07 -4.85 -18.70
C GLN A 370 16.97 -3.62 -18.61
N ARG A 371 17.96 -3.57 -19.49
CA ARG A 371 18.83 -2.40 -19.59
C ARG A 371 18.15 -1.31 -20.41
N ILE A 372 18.44 -0.05 -20.13
CA ILE A 372 17.87 1.09 -20.85
C ILE A 372 18.18 1.07 -22.36
N ASP A 373 19.25 0.39 -22.76
CA ASP A 373 19.69 0.20 -24.15
C ASP A 373 19.17 -1.09 -24.80
N ASP A 374 18.32 -1.85 -24.12
CA ASP A 374 17.66 -3.02 -24.71
C ASP A 374 16.66 -2.56 -25.79
N ASP A 375 16.80 -3.11 -27.00
CA ASP A 375 15.95 -2.85 -28.15
C ASP A 375 14.65 -3.68 -28.14
N LYS A 376 14.65 -4.80 -27.42
CA LYS A 376 13.52 -5.70 -27.29
C LYS A 376 12.60 -5.29 -26.14
N VAL A 377 11.41 -4.80 -26.45
CA VAL A 377 10.31 -4.68 -25.49
C VAL A 377 9.69 -6.07 -25.27
N LEU A 378 9.64 -6.52 -24.02
CA LEU A 378 8.97 -7.77 -23.67
C LEU A 378 7.45 -7.55 -23.67
N PRO A 379 6.66 -8.49 -24.23
CA PRO A 379 5.20 -8.37 -24.26
C PRO A 379 4.64 -8.26 -22.84
N ASP A 380 3.58 -7.47 -22.68
CA ASP A 380 2.86 -7.38 -21.41
C ASP A 380 2.20 -8.71 -21.07
N ALA A 381 2.29 -9.08 -19.79
CA ALA A 381 1.76 -10.33 -19.31
C ALA A 381 0.23 -10.34 -19.47
N LYS A 382 -0.28 -11.23 -20.31
CA LYS A 382 -1.70 -11.62 -20.33
C LYS A 382 -1.82 -13.01 -19.72
N PRO A 383 -1.63 -13.12 -18.39
CA PRO A 383 -1.52 -14.41 -17.77
C PRO A 383 -2.84 -15.16 -17.90
N PHE A 384 -2.74 -16.42 -18.30
CA PHE A 384 -3.81 -17.38 -18.10
C PHE A 384 -3.79 -17.83 -16.64
N CYS A 385 -4.94 -17.79 -15.98
CA CYS A 385 -5.14 -18.48 -14.71
C CYS A 385 -6.47 -19.22 -14.68
N SER A 386 -6.41 -20.50 -14.34
CA SER A 386 -7.56 -21.30 -13.95
C SER A 386 -7.34 -21.80 -12.53
N SER A 387 -8.27 -21.51 -11.62
CA SER A 387 -8.12 -21.83 -10.19
C SER A 387 -9.39 -22.44 -9.61
N VAL A 388 -9.23 -23.27 -8.57
CA VAL A 388 -10.35 -23.65 -7.69
C VAL A 388 -10.67 -22.58 -6.64
N ARG A 389 -9.82 -21.56 -6.49
CA ARG A 389 -10.00 -20.44 -5.56
C ARG A 389 -10.52 -19.22 -6.31
N VAL A 390 -11.81 -19.21 -6.61
CA VAL A 390 -12.53 -18.08 -7.22
C VAL A 390 -13.47 -17.53 -6.15
N ARG A 391 -13.65 -16.21 -6.05
CA ARG A 391 -14.69 -15.59 -5.19
C ARG A 391 -15.88 -15.13 -6.04
N ILE A 392 -17.09 -15.11 -5.46
CA ILE A 392 -18.26 -14.44 -6.08
C ILE A 392 -18.38 -13.04 -5.49
N GLN A 393 -18.75 -12.08 -6.34
CA GLN A 393 -19.03 -10.69 -5.97
C GLN A 393 -20.26 -10.52 -5.05
N ASP A 394 -21.08 -11.55 -4.85
CA ASP A 394 -22.35 -11.46 -4.12
C ASP A 394 -22.26 -11.72 -2.60
N GLY A 395 -21.04 -11.84 -2.08
CA GLY A 395 -20.78 -12.10 -0.66
C GLY A 395 -20.81 -13.57 -0.26
N SER A 396 -21.05 -14.50 -1.20
CA SER A 396 -20.75 -15.91 -0.97
C SER A 396 -19.23 -16.15 -0.98
N THR A 397 -18.75 -17.02 -0.08
CA THR A 397 -17.30 -17.20 0.14
C THR A 397 -16.57 -17.83 -1.04
N HIS A 398 -17.27 -18.53 -1.97
CA HIS A 398 -16.64 -19.26 -3.07
C HIS A 398 -17.44 -19.20 -4.39
N GLY A 399 -16.77 -18.73 -5.45
CA GLY A 399 -17.23 -18.84 -6.83
C GLY A 399 -17.09 -20.22 -7.41
N ALA A 400 -17.82 -20.45 -8.50
CA ALA A 400 -17.73 -21.70 -9.23
C ALA A 400 -16.26 -21.92 -9.65
N PRO A 401 -15.62 -23.03 -9.21
CA PRO A 401 -14.22 -23.27 -9.50
C PRO A 401 -14.02 -23.32 -11.02
N GLN A 402 -13.12 -22.50 -11.56
CA GLN A 402 -12.82 -22.49 -12.99
C GLN A 402 -11.88 -23.63 -13.37
N LEU A 403 -11.07 -24.11 -12.42
CA LEU A 403 -10.19 -25.26 -12.63
C LEU A 403 -10.97 -26.56 -12.59
N GLN A 404 -11.49 -26.95 -13.75
CA GLN A 404 -12.23 -28.20 -13.96
C GLN A 404 -11.42 -29.20 -14.79
N PRO A 405 -11.27 -30.45 -14.32
CA PRO A 405 -10.58 -31.47 -15.10
C PRO A 405 -11.44 -32.00 -16.24
N SER A 406 -10.79 -32.34 -17.36
CA SER A 406 -11.39 -33.12 -18.45
C SER A 406 -11.34 -34.62 -18.19
N ALA A 407 -10.38 -35.07 -17.38
CA ALA A 407 -10.26 -36.44 -16.89
C ALA A 407 -9.75 -36.44 -15.46
N ASN A 408 -10.33 -37.29 -14.61
CA ASN A 408 -9.97 -37.40 -13.20
C ASN A 408 -10.09 -38.87 -12.76
N THR A 409 -9.03 -39.41 -12.19
CA THR A 409 -8.98 -40.73 -11.55
C THR A 409 -8.30 -40.58 -10.20
N GLY A 410 -9.08 -40.54 -9.11
CA GLY A 410 -8.56 -40.54 -7.75
C GLY A 410 -8.32 -39.16 -7.11
N TYR A 411 -8.80 -38.07 -7.73
CA TYR A 411 -8.90 -36.76 -7.08
C TYR A 411 -10.34 -36.40 -6.71
N GLU A 412 -10.53 -35.74 -5.58
CA GLU A 412 -11.81 -35.19 -5.12
C GLU A 412 -11.70 -33.68 -4.90
N GLN A 413 -12.82 -32.96 -4.99
CA GLN A 413 -12.86 -31.58 -4.50
C GLN A 413 -12.84 -31.61 -2.98
N PHE A 414 -11.93 -30.85 -2.39
CA PHE A 414 -11.72 -30.80 -0.96
C PHE A 414 -11.61 -29.36 -0.51
N GLU A 415 -12.38 -29.02 0.51
CA GLU A 415 -12.34 -27.71 1.16
C GLU A 415 -11.67 -27.84 2.52
N TRP A 416 -10.76 -26.92 2.83
CA TRP A 416 -10.16 -26.80 4.14
C TRP A 416 -9.90 -25.34 4.50
N ASN A 417 -10.53 -24.88 5.59
CA ASN A 417 -10.48 -23.50 6.06
C ASN A 417 -10.84 -22.50 4.95
N ASP A 418 -12.00 -22.70 4.30
CA ASP A 418 -12.50 -21.87 3.19
C ASP A 418 -11.52 -21.80 2.00
N LYS A 419 -10.74 -22.87 1.79
CA LYS A 419 -9.83 -23.00 0.64
C LYS A 419 -10.11 -24.29 -0.08
N TRP A 420 -10.41 -24.18 -1.37
CA TRP A 420 -10.64 -25.32 -2.24
C TRP A 420 -9.34 -25.87 -2.83
N PHE A 421 -9.36 -27.18 -3.06
CA PHE A 421 -8.32 -27.97 -3.66
C PHE A 421 -8.92 -29.10 -4.50
N TRP A 422 -8.20 -29.52 -5.53
CA TRP A 422 -8.30 -30.91 -6.00
C TRP A 422 -7.31 -31.75 -5.17
N LYS A 423 -7.83 -32.67 -4.36
CA LYS A 423 -7.05 -33.49 -3.42
C LYS A 423 -7.02 -34.95 -3.85
N SER A 424 -5.87 -35.60 -3.74
CA SER A 424 -5.74 -37.07 -3.72
C SER A 424 -5.03 -37.49 -2.44
N GLU A 425 -5.39 -38.66 -1.90
CA GLU A 425 -4.73 -39.33 -0.75
C GLU A 425 -3.96 -40.59 -1.20
N HIS A 426 -3.86 -40.85 -2.51
CA HIS A 426 -3.29 -42.07 -3.06
C HIS A 426 -2.24 -41.78 -4.11
N ALA A 427 -1.14 -42.52 -4.10
CA ALA A 427 -0.18 -42.54 -5.19
C ALA A 427 -0.80 -43.20 -6.44
N GLY A 428 -0.49 -42.66 -7.62
CA GLY A 428 -1.02 -43.12 -8.90
C GLY A 428 -2.33 -42.47 -9.34
N SER A 429 -2.99 -41.66 -8.49
CA SER A 429 -4.12 -40.85 -8.93
C SER A 429 -3.67 -39.88 -10.01
N GLN A 430 -4.53 -39.64 -11.00
CA GLN A 430 -4.23 -38.81 -12.16
C GLN A 430 -5.36 -37.82 -12.44
N ILE A 431 -5.01 -36.59 -12.82
CA ILE A 431 -5.96 -35.54 -13.17
C ILE A 431 -5.44 -34.74 -14.36
N THR A 432 -6.32 -34.43 -15.31
CA THR A 432 -5.98 -33.70 -16.55
C THR A 432 -6.86 -32.47 -16.70
N PHE A 433 -6.23 -31.32 -16.91
CA PHE A 433 -6.89 -30.04 -17.08
C PHE A 433 -6.73 -29.56 -18.54
N PRO A 434 -7.83 -29.27 -19.24
CA PRO A 434 -7.79 -28.84 -20.64
C PRO A 434 -7.67 -27.32 -20.78
N ASN A 435 -7.56 -26.86 -22.03
CA ASN A 435 -7.80 -25.46 -22.43
C ASN A 435 -6.86 -24.42 -21.79
N ILE A 436 -5.61 -24.80 -21.54
CA ILE A 436 -4.58 -23.89 -21.03
C ILE A 436 -4.04 -23.06 -22.19
N THR A 437 -4.26 -21.75 -22.15
CA THR A 437 -3.77 -20.85 -23.20
C THR A 437 -2.36 -20.36 -22.84
N VAL A 438 -1.42 -20.57 -23.75
CA VAL A 438 0.00 -20.17 -23.61
C VAL A 438 0.33 -19.11 -24.65
N VAL A 439 0.99 -18.02 -24.24
CA VAL A 439 1.39 -16.91 -25.13
C VAL A 439 2.91 -16.71 -25.10
N ASP A 440 3.50 -16.62 -23.93
CA ASP A 440 4.93 -16.41 -23.65
C ASP A 440 5.70 -17.68 -23.26
N GLY A 441 5.04 -18.85 -23.35
CA GLY A 441 5.69 -20.15 -23.40
C GLY A 441 5.96 -20.82 -22.07
N THR A 442 5.27 -20.44 -20.99
CA THR A 442 5.41 -21.13 -19.69
C THR A 442 4.11 -21.69 -19.16
N ILE A 443 4.16 -22.85 -18.52
CA ILE A 443 3.07 -23.43 -17.74
C ILE A 443 3.60 -23.76 -16.35
N SER A 444 2.88 -23.32 -15.31
CA SER A 444 3.17 -23.56 -13.91
C SER A 444 1.96 -24.13 -13.20
N LEU A 445 2.21 -24.96 -12.18
CA LEU A 445 1.19 -25.43 -11.26
C LEU A 445 1.35 -24.70 -9.92
N TYR A 446 0.23 -24.27 -9.36
CA TYR A 446 0.14 -23.77 -7.99
C TYR A 446 -0.55 -24.83 -7.13
N PHE A 447 0.14 -25.33 -6.11
CA PHE A 447 -0.30 -26.47 -5.30
C PHE A 447 0.17 -26.29 -3.85
N LEU A 448 -0.43 -27.04 -2.93
CA LEU A 448 -0.05 -26.99 -1.52
C LEU A 448 1.29 -27.70 -1.32
N ARG A 449 2.19 -27.04 -0.59
CA ARG A 449 3.39 -27.65 0.00
C ARG A 449 3.29 -27.58 1.52
N SER A 450 3.66 -28.65 2.21
CA SER A 450 3.64 -28.70 3.67
C SER A 450 4.65 -29.70 4.23
N TRP A 451 5.13 -29.46 5.45
CA TRP A 451 5.86 -30.45 6.27
C TRP A 451 4.92 -31.47 6.92
N GLY A 452 3.65 -31.13 7.09
CA GLY A 452 2.63 -31.97 7.69
C GLY A 452 1.71 -32.60 6.66
N HIS A 453 0.63 -33.26 7.12
CA HIS A 453 -0.45 -33.79 6.27
C HIS A 453 -0.07 -34.91 5.29
N ASP A 454 1.03 -35.63 5.51
CA ASP A 454 1.39 -36.81 4.69
C ASP A 454 1.55 -36.46 3.19
N MET A 455 2.18 -35.32 2.90
CA MET A 455 2.33 -34.81 1.54
C MET A 455 3.13 -35.77 0.64
N GLY A 456 2.63 -35.95 -0.59
CA GLY A 456 3.28 -36.60 -1.71
C GLY A 456 3.76 -35.61 -2.76
N ASP A 457 4.32 -36.13 -3.86
CA ASP A 457 4.78 -35.33 -4.99
C ASP A 457 3.81 -35.44 -6.18
N LEU A 458 3.91 -34.48 -7.11
CA LEU A 458 3.18 -34.50 -8.37
C LEU A 458 4.18 -34.67 -9.52
N LEU A 459 3.92 -35.61 -10.41
CA LEU A 459 4.60 -35.70 -11.70
C LEU A 459 3.66 -35.13 -12.76
N CYS A 460 4.03 -34.01 -13.37
CA CYS A 460 3.15 -33.27 -14.28
C CYS A 460 3.77 -33.07 -15.66
N TRP A 461 2.99 -33.22 -16.72
CA TRP A 461 3.43 -33.06 -18.10
C TRP A 461 2.39 -32.36 -18.97
N ILE A 462 2.87 -31.78 -20.07
CA ILE A 462 2.04 -31.05 -21.03
C ILE A 462 1.59 -32.01 -22.13
N ASP A 463 0.32 -31.93 -22.49
CA ASP A 463 -0.31 -32.73 -23.52
C ASP A 463 -0.10 -34.25 -23.30
N SER A 464 0.53 -34.94 -24.24
CA SER A 464 0.80 -36.38 -24.14
C SER A 464 2.26 -36.71 -23.84
N ASP A 465 3.08 -35.71 -23.48
CA ASP A 465 4.53 -35.85 -23.33
C ASP A 465 4.95 -36.23 -21.90
N GLU A 466 4.55 -37.42 -21.44
CA GLU A 466 4.89 -37.92 -20.09
C GLU A 466 6.42 -38.10 -19.89
N GLU A 467 7.19 -38.30 -20.95
CA GLU A 467 8.66 -38.45 -20.86
C GLU A 467 9.35 -37.18 -20.36
N SER A 468 8.75 -36.00 -20.66
CA SER A 468 9.23 -34.69 -20.21
C SER A 468 8.62 -34.24 -18.89
N ALA A 469 8.00 -35.13 -18.12
CA ALA A 469 7.26 -34.73 -16.92
C ALA A 469 8.15 -34.08 -15.84
N ALA A 470 7.68 -32.95 -15.32
CA ALA A 470 8.29 -32.24 -14.22
C ALA A 470 7.85 -32.83 -12.87
N LEU A 471 8.82 -33.04 -11.98
CA LEU A 471 8.57 -33.41 -10.59
C LEU A 471 8.32 -32.15 -9.75
N LEU A 472 7.13 -32.06 -9.16
CA LEU A 472 6.75 -31.00 -8.24
C LEU A 472 6.66 -31.53 -6.81
N THR A 473 7.45 -30.95 -5.91
CA THR A 473 7.66 -31.50 -4.58
C THR A 473 6.67 -30.95 -3.57
N GLY A 474 5.80 -31.81 -3.02
CA GLY A 474 4.79 -31.39 -2.03
C GLY A 474 5.31 -31.35 -0.60
N LEU A 475 6.17 -32.31 -0.23
CA LEU A 475 6.78 -32.37 1.11
C LEU A 475 7.96 -31.40 1.22
N TRP A 476 7.93 -30.49 2.20
CA TRP A 476 9.04 -29.58 2.49
C TRP A 476 9.09 -29.21 3.97
N GLY A 477 10.27 -28.89 4.51
CA GLY A 477 10.49 -28.75 5.95
C GLY A 477 10.00 -27.44 6.60
N PHE A 478 9.08 -26.71 5.98
CA PHE A 478 8.60 -25.41 6.46
C PHE A 478 7.06 -25.35 6.42
N VAL A 479 6.47 -24.16 6.62
CA VAL A 479 5.02 -23.94 6.79
C VAL A 479 4.12 -24.51 5.68
N SER A 480 2.83 -24.71 5.95
CA SER A 480 1.85 -25.05 4.90
C SER A 480 1.57 -23.81 4.04
N VAL A 481 1.91 -23.86 2.75
CA VAL A 481 1.77 -22.72 1.83
C VAL A 481 1.35 -23.19 0.44
N GLY A 482 0.58 -22.37 -0.28
CA GLY A 482 0.47 -22.55 -1.72
C GLY A 482 1.77 -22.08 -2.38
N ALA A 483 2.30 -22.84 -3.32
CA ALA A 483 3.53 -22.46 -4.01
C ALA A 483 3.40 -22.73 -5.51
N ARG A 484 3.92 -21.80 -6.30
CA ARG A 484 4.09 -21.98 -7.75
C ARG A 484 5.34 -22.81 -8.05
N GLN A 485 5.23 -23.78 -8.95
CA GLN A 485 6.40 -24.43 -9.54
C GLN A 485 6.21 -24.56 -11.06
N LEU A 486 7.27 -24.29 -11.80
CA LEU A 486 7.32 -24.43 -13.25
C LEU A 486 7.13 -25.90 -13.62
N VAL A 487 6.18 -26.18 -14.53
CA VAL A 487 6.01 -27.49 -15.14
C VAL A 487 6.82 -27.56 -16.43
N ALA A 488 6.67 -26.56 -17.29
CA ALA A 488 7.42 -26.49 -18.54
C ALA A 488 7.60 -25.04 -18.99
N GLN A 489 8.67 -24.82 -19.73
CA GLN A 489 9.02 -23.56 -20.40
C GLN A 489 9.28 -23.84 -21.89
N ASP A 490 9.43 -22.79 -22.68
CA ASP A 490 9.63 -22.86 -24.13
C ASP A 490 8.49 -23.59 -24.86
N ILE A 491 7.29 -23.54 -24.26
CA ILE A 491 6.07 -24.12 -24.83
C ILE A 491 5.61 -23.25 -26.01
N LYS A 492 5.21 -23.90 -27.10
CA LYS A 492 4.70 -23.20 -28.29
C LYS A 492 3.42 -22.44 -27.93
N PRO A 493 3.21 -21.22 -28.45
CA PRO A 493 1.94 -20.53 -28.26
C PRO A 493 0.76 -21.37 -28.77
N GLY A 494 -0.32 -21.43 -28.01
CA GLY A 494 -1.46 -22.26 -28.35
C GLY A 494 -2.29 -22.71 -27.14
N THR A 495 -3.15 -23.68 -27.39
CA THR A 495 -3.99 -24.31 -26.36
C THR A 495 -3.43 -25.69 -26.03
N HIS A 496 -3.19 -25.93 -24.74
CA HIS A 496 -2.57 -27.14 -24.21
C HIS A 496 -3.42 -27.77 -23.12
N SER A 497 -3.01 -28.97 -22.70
CA SER A 497 -3.51 -29.65 -21.51
C SER A 497 -2.38 -29.94 -20.53
N LEU A 498 -2.70 -30.00 -19.24
CA LEU A 498 -1.78 -30.37 -18.18
C LEU A 498 -2.30 -31.61 -17.48
N THR A 499 -1.52 -32.68 -17.50
CA THR A 499 -1.81 -33.88 -16.73
C THR A 499 -0.85 -33.97 -15.56
N CYS A 500 -1.37 -34.30 -14.38
CA CYS A 500 -0.58 -34.54 -13.17
C CYS A 500 -0.94 -35.90 -12.58
N ARG A 501 0.08 -36.63 -12.14
CA ARG A 501 -0.05 -37.89 -11.40
C ARG A 501 0.56 -37.75 -10.01
N SER A 502 -0.18 -38.11 -8.97
CA SER A 502 0.35 -38.18 -7.60
C SER A 502 1.32 -39.35 -7.45
N GLN A 503 2.33 -39.18 -6.62
CA GLN A 503 3.24 -40.24 -6.22
C GLN A 503 3.65 -40.06 -4.76
N GLU A 504 4.20 -41.12 -4.16
CA GLU A 504 4.84 -41.00 -2.85
C GLU A 504 5.97 -39.96 -2.91
N ALA A 505 6.09 -39.15 -1.86
CA ALA A 505 7.14 -38.13 -1.82
C ALA A 505 8.51 -38.81 -1.92
N LYS A 506 9.33 -38.34 -2.87
CA LYS A 506 10.75 -38.69 -2.92
C LYS A 506 11.56 -37.97 -1.83
N GLY A 507 10.97 -36.93 -1.23
CA GLY A 507 11.50 -36.15 -0.13
C GLY A 507 12.66 -35.24 -0.52
N GLN A 508 12.90 -34.19 0.27
CA GLN A 508 14.23 -33.60 0.40
C GLN A 508 14.97 -34.34 1.52
N ASN A 509 16.25 -34.65 1.33
CA ASN A 509 17.10 -35.31 2.34
C ASN A 509 16.70 -36.75 2.75
N GLY A 510 15.89 -37.46 1.96
CA GLY A 510 15.62 -38.89 2.18
C GLY A 510 14.55 -39.21 3.24
N GLU A 511 13.74 -38.23 3.66
CA GLU A 511 12.56 -38.49 4.48
C GLU A 511 11.45 -39.13 3.63
N LYS A 512 10.87 -40.23 4.13
CA LYS A 512 9.69 -40.87 3.53
C LYS A 512 8.48 -39.97 3.82
N GLY A 513 7.97 -39.28 2.81
CA GLY A 513 6.67 -38.62 2.91
C GLY A 513 5.51 -39.54 2.54
N GLY A 514 4.33 -38.94 2.45
CA GLY A 514 3.10 -39.64 2.10
C GLY A 514 2.77 -39.54 0.63
N SER A 515 1.49 -39.65 0.32
CA SER A 515 0.97 -39.58 -1.06
C SER A 515 -0.09 -38.49 -1.28
N ARG A 516 -0.36 -37.69 -0.24
CA ARG A 516 -1.37 -36.63 -0.32
C ARG A 516 -0.92 -35.50 -1.23
N THR A 517 -1.73 -35.14 -2.22
CA THR A 517 -1.46 -33.98 -3.09
C THR A 517 -2.68 -33.07 -3.17
N GLN A 518 -2.46 -31.76 -3.26
CA GLN A 518 -3.52 -30.75 -3.26
C GLN A 518 -3.24 -29.65 -4.30
N ILE A 519 -3.97 -29.68 -5.41
CA ILE A 519 -3.81 -28.75 -6.55
C ILE A 519 -4.77 -27.56 -6.40
N ILE A 520 -4.28 -26.36 -6.70
CA ILE A 520 -5.00 -25.09 -6.47
C ILE A 520 -5.25 -24.31 -7.77
N ALA A 521 -4.23 -24.15 -8.60
CA ALA A 521 -4.36 -23.38 -9.84
C ALA A 521 -3.36 -23.82 -10.90
N ILE A 522 -3.70 -23.53 -12.15
CA ILE A 522 -2.80 -23.58 -13.30
C ILE A 522 -2.60 -22.17 -13.79
N MET A 523 -1.35 -21.83 -14.03
CA MET A 523 -0.94 -20.51 -14.52
C MET A 523 -0.13 -20.72 -15.79
N ALA A 524 -0.39 -19.91 -16.81
CA ALA A 524 0.43 -19.89 -18.00
C ALA A 524 0.68 -18.45 -18.43
N THR A 525 1.85 -18.22 -19.01
CA THR A 525 2.20 -16.95 -19.64
C THR A 525 2.30 -17.18 -21.12
#